data_AF-A0A957N2V1-F1
#
_entry.id   AF-A0A957N2V1-F1
#
_cell.length_a   1.000
_cell.length_b   1.000
_cell.length_c   1.000
_cell.angle_alpha   90.00
_cell.angle_beta   90.00
_cell.angle_gamma   90.00
#
_symmetry.space_group_name_H-M   'P 1'
#
loop_
_entity.id
_entity.type
_entity.pdbx_description
1 polymer ?
#
loop_
_entity_poly.entity_id
_entity_poly.type
_entity_poly.pdbx_seq_one_letter_code
_entity_poly.pdbx_strand_id
1 'polypeptide(L)'
;MALSSAGLSSAGASLLGAMASGATLKVHRTLDGAKEYRLHPLDGPAATVDAALVTDLLRRGVLQSNMKFPAATFILTERGRAQAAKLVDSNSAPLTSRNYASGGSNQT
;
A
#
# COMPACT_ATOMS: atom_id res chain seq x y z
N MET A 1 -11.96 19.45 5.97
CA MET A 1 -11.11 18.48 6.71
C MET A 1 -10.15 17.82 5.72
N ALA A 2 -8.90 18.27 5.68
CA ALA A 2 -7.86 17.70 4.83
C ALA A 2 -7.36 16.39 5.47
N LEU A 3 -7.59 15.26 4.81
CA LEU A 3 -7.00 13.97 5.19
C LEU A 3 -5.52 13.99 4.78
N SER A 4 -4.67 14.46 5.69
CA SER A 4 -3.22 14.42 5.55
C SER A 4 -2.78 12.98 5.27
N SER A 5 -2.02 12.80 4.20
CA SER A 5 -1.25 11.59 3.86
C SER A 5 -0.23 11.19 4.95
N ALA A 6 -0.13 11.95 6.04
CA ALA A 6 0.88 11.85 7.11
C ALA A 6 0.58 10.79 8.20
N GLY A 7 -0.52 10.03 8.11
CA GLY A 7 -0.98 9.15 9.19
C GLY A 7 -1.05 7.66 8.85
N LEU A 8 -0.44 7.22 7.75
CA LEU A 8 -0.35 5.79 7.42
C LEU A 8 1.00 5.23 7.86
N SER A 9 0.98 4.13 8.61
CA SER A 9 2.19 3.36 8.91
C SER A 9 2.87 2.92 7.60
N SER A 10 4.20 2.84 7.58
CA SER A 10 4.99 2.42 6.41
C SER A 10 4.47 1.12 5.78
N ALA A 11 4.06 0.15 6.60
CA ALA A 11 3.44 -1.10 6.14
C ALA A 11 2.11 -0.88 5.39
N GLY A 12 1.31 0.09 5.82
CA GLY A 12 0.04 0.44 5.17
C GLY A 12 0.26 1.12 3.82
N ALA A 13 1.30 1.96 3.72
CA ALA A 13 1.68 2.58 2.46
C ALA A 13 2.16 1.55 1.44
N SER A 14 3.02 0.60 1.86
CA SER A 14 3.46 -0.51 1.00
C SER A 14 2.30 -1.41 0.57
N LEU A 15 1.36 -1.72 1.47
CA LEU A 15 0.18 -2.50 1.13
C LEU A 15 -0.70 -1.80 0.08
N LEU A 16 -0.97 -0.51 0.27
CA LEU A 16 -1.74 0.29 -0.69
C LEU A 16 -1.02 0.38 -2.05
N GLY A 17 0.29 0.59 -2.04
CA GLY A 17 1.10 0.61 -3.26
C GLY A 17 1.04 -0.70 -4.02
N ALA A 18 1.18 -1.83 -3.33
CA ALA A 18 1.07 -3.16 -3.92
C ALA A 18 -0.34 -3.42 -4.47
N MET A 19 -1.39 -3.08 -3.73
CA MET A 19 -2.75 -3.27 -4.23
C MET A 19 -3.08 -2.31 -5.39
N ALA A 20 -2.49 -1.12 -5.44
CA ALA A 20 -2.60 -0.21 -6.58
C ALA A 20 -1.88 -0.72 -7.82
N SER A 21 -0.78 -1.47 -7.66
CA SER A 21 -0.10 -2.11 -8.79
C SER A 21 -0.82 -3.35 -9.32
N GLY A 22 -1.85 -3.85 -8.62
CA GLY A 22 -2.68 -4.98 -9.03
C GLY A 22 -2.63 -6.18 -8.07
N ALA A 23 -1.96 -6.05 -6.91
CA ALA A 23 -2.00 -7.09 -5.88
C ALA A 23 -3.42 -7.26 -5.30
N THR A 24 -3.75 -8.50 -4.96
CA THR A 24 -5.06 -8.88 -4.42
C THR A 24 -4.94 -9.27 -2.95
N LEU A 25 -5.68 -8.61 -2.08
CA LEU A 25 -5.74 -8.97 -0.66
C LEU A 25 -6.92 -9.92 -0.43
N LYS A 26 -6.64 -11.09 0.15
CA LYS A 26 -7.63 -12.13 0.46
C LYS A 26 -7.65 -12.42 1.95
N VAL A 27 -8.83 -12.71 2.51
CA VAL A 27 -8.91 -13.31 3.84
C VAL A 27 -9.06 -14.82 3.72
N HIS A 28 -8.22 -15.51 4.46
CA HIS A 28 -8.27 -16.93 4.70
C HIS A 28 -8.77 -17.14 6.12
N ARG A 29 -9.50 -18.23 6.33
CA ARG A 29 -9.91 -18.64 7.68
C ARG A 29 -9.09 -19.86 8.05
N THR A 30 -8.44 -19.83 9.21
CA THR A 30 -7.78 -21.02 9.75
C THR A 30 -8.84 -22.05 10.17
N LEU A 31 -8.42 -23.30 10.38
CA LEU A 31 -9.29 -24.35 10.94
C LEU A 31 -9.83 -23.98 12.33
N ASP A 32 -9.10 -23.14 13.06
CA ASP A 32 -9.49 -22.57 14.35
C ASP A 32 -10.52 -21.41 14.21
N GLY A 33 -10.77 -20.94 12.99
CA GLY A 33 -11.73 -19.88 12.69
C GLY A 33 -11.15 -18.46 12.68
N ALA A 34 -9.85 -18.30 12.97
CA ALA A 34 -9.15 -17.03 12.91
C ALA A 34 -9.01 -16.52 11.47
N LYS A 35 -9.05 -15.19 11.30
CA LYS A 35 -8.89 -14.54 9.99
C LYS A 35 -7.43 -14.24 9.73
N GLU A 36 -6.86 -14.89 8.72
CA GLU A 36 -5.54 -14.55 8.17
C GLU A 36 -5.70 -13.70 6.92
N TYR A 37 -5.05 -12.54 6.89
CA TYR A 37 -5.06 -11.66 5.72
C TYR A 37 -3.79 -11.91 4.92
N ARG A 38 -3.93 -12.24 3.63
CA ARG A 38 -2.82 -12.52 2.72
C ARG A 38 -2.88 -11.63 1.49
N LEU A 39 -1.81 -10.88 1.28
CA LEU A 39 -1.61 -10.07 0.09
C LEU A 39 -0.93 -10.91 -0.98
N HIS A 40 -1.59 -11.08 -2.12
CA HIS A 40 -1.05 -11.73 -3.30
C HIS A 40 -0.54 -10.67 -4.29
N PRO A 41 0.77 -10.42 -4.36
CA PRO A 41 1.34 -9.56 -5.40
C PRO A 41 1.18 -10.18 -6.79
N LEU A 42 1.36 -9.37 -7.84
CA LEU A 42 1.40 -9.84 -9.22
C LEU A 42 2.58 -10.77 -9.50
N ASP A 43 3.70 -10.54 -8.81
CA ASP A 43 4.92 -11.34 -8.91
C ASP A 43 5.41 -11.67 -7.50
N GLY A 44 5.65 -12.95 -7.24
CA GLY A 44 6.19 -13.45 -5.97
C GLY A 44 5.18 -14.08 -5.00
N PRO A 45 5.66 -14.49 -3.81
CA PRO A 45 4.86 -15.21 -2.82
C PRO A 45 3.87 -14.28 -2.10
N ALA A 46 2.76 -14.86 -1.64
CA ALA A 46 1.80 -14.14 -0.83
C ALA A 46 2.40 -13.74 0.52
N ALA A 47 2.20 -12.48 0.93
CA ALA A 47 2.67 -11.95 2.20
C ALA A 47 1.51 -11.88 3.21
N THR A 48 1.77 -12.32 4.44
CA THR A 48 0.82 -12.17 5.55
C THR A 48 0.76 -10.71 5.97
N VAL A 49 -0.46 -10.19 6.11
CA VAL A 49 -0.73 -8.81 6.52
C VAL A 49 -1.38 -8.82 7.89
N ASP A 50 -0.95 -7.91 8.74
CA ASP A 50 -1.52 -7.74 10.08
C ASP A 50 -3.00 -7.34 10.02
N ALA A 51 -3.82 -8.00 10.84
CA ALA A 51 -5.27 -7.78 10.87
C ALA A 51 -5.65 -6.38 11.35
N ALA A 52 -4.88 -5.79 12.27
CA ALA A 52 -5.13 -4.45 12.78
C ALA A 52 -4.91 -3.41 11.68
N LEU A 53 -3.89 -3.61 10.84
CA LEU A 53 -3.62 -2.77 9.66
C LEU A 53 -4.79 -2.81 8.66
N VAL A 54 -5.28 -4.01 8.31
CA VAL A 54 -6.43 -4.15 7.40
C VAL A 54 -7.68 -3.50 8.00
N THR A 55 -7.90 -3.65 9.31
CA THR A 55 -9.05 -3.07 9.99
C THR A 55 -8.99 -1.54 10.04
N ASP A 56 -7.81 -0.96 10.23
CA ASP A 56 -7.60 0.50 10.15
C ASP A 56 -7.92 1.03 8.74
N LEU A 57 -7.45 0.34 7.69
CA LEU A 57 -7.71 0.70 6.30
C LEU A 57 -9.20 0.57 5.92
N LEU A 58 -9.90 -0.44 6.45
CA LEU A 58 -11.36 -0.56 6.32
C LEU A 58 -12.07 0.60 7.02
N ARG A 59 -11.67 0.95 8.25
CA ARG A 59 -12.26 2.07 9.00
C ARG A 59 -12.08 3.41 8.27
N ARG A 60 -10.96 3.59 7.57
CA ARG A 60 -10.68 4.79 6.76
C ARG A 60 -11.40 4.79 5.41
N GLY A 61 -12.09 3.71 5.04
CA GLY A 61 -12.82 3.59 3.77
C GLY A 61 -11.90 3.50 2.54
N VAL A 62 -10.62 3.15 2.72
CA VAL A 62 -9.67 2.98 1.61
C VAL A 62 -9.69 1.57 1.05
N LEU A 63 -10.12 0.60 1.86
CA LEU A 63 -10.42 -0.77 1.43
C LEU A 63 -11.90 -1.05 1.59
N GLN A 64 -12.42 -1.91 0.73
CA GLN A 64 -13.75 -2.47 0.84
C GLN A 64 -13.68 -3.99 0.75
N SER A 65 -14.35 -4.69 1.66
CA SER A 65 -14.48 -6.15 1.57
C SER A 65 -15.57 -6.51 0.59
N ASN A 66 -15.21 -7.19 -0.49
CA ASN A 66 -16.17 -7.89 -1.34
C ASN A 66 -16.43 -9.26 -0.72
N MET A 67 -17.57 -9.40 -0.03
CA MET A 67 -18.02 -10.64 0.60
C MET A 67 -18.58 -11.65 -0.41
N LYS A 68 -17.95 -11.78 -1.58
CA LYS A 68 -18.32 -12.82 -2.54
C LYS A 68 -17.76 -14.16 -2.09
N PHE A 69 -18.66 -15.11 -1.84
CA PHE A 69 -18.32 -16.50 -1.56
C PHE A 69 -17.55 -17.11 -2.75
N PRO A 70 -16.53 -17.98 -2.56
CA PRO A 70 -16.10 -18.67 -1.33
C PRO A 70 -14.99 -18.00 -0.49
N ALA A 71 -14.46 -16.83 -0.89
CA ALA A 71 -13.43 -16.13 -0.11
C ALA A 71 -13.61 -14.62 -0.18
N ALA A 72 -13.66 -13.96 0.97
CA ALA A 72 -13.74 -12.50 1.01
C ALA A 72 -12.45 -11.89 0.43
N THR A 73 -12.63 -11.11 -0.63
CA THR A 73 -11.54 -10.42 -1.32
C THR A 73 -11.67 -8.93 -1.02
N PHE A 74 -10.57 -8.26 -0.74
CA PHE A 74 -10.58 -6.82 -0.50
C PHE A 74 -10.22 -6.10 -1.79
N ILE A 75 -11.00 -5.08 -2.11
CA ILE A 75 -10.77 -4.20 -3.25
C ILE A 75 -10.40 -2.81 -2.76
N LEU A 76 -9.53 -2.16 -3.50
CA LEU A 76 -9.20 -0.75 -3.27
C LEU A 76 -10.39 0.12 -3.69
N THR A 77 -10.81 1.01 -2.81
CA THR A 77 -11.80 2.03 -3.18
C THR A 77 -11.14 3.14 -4.00
N GLU A 78 -11.94 4.00 -4.63
CA GLU A 78 -11.42 5.18 -5.34
C GLU A 78 -10.60 6.09 -4.41
N ARG A 79 -11.02 6.23 -3.14
CA ARG A 79 -10.25 6.93 -2.11
C ARG A 79 -8.91 6.26 -1.83
N GLY A 80 -8.91 4.93 -1.73
CA GLY A 80 -7.68 4.16 -1.58
C GLY A 80 -6.73 4.37 -2.76
N ARG A 81 -7.25 4.44 -4.00
CA ARG A 81 -6.43 4.67 -5.20
C ARG A 81 -5.83 6.06 -5.19
N ALA A 82 -6.60 7.08 -4.84
CA ALA A 82 -6.10 8.45 -4.70
C ALA A 82 -5.03 8.58 -3.60
N GLN A 83 -5.17 7.85 -2.49
CA GLN A 83 -4.12 7.82 -1.46
C GLN A 83 -2.88 7.06 -1.91
N ALA A 84 -3.04 5.91 -2.56
CA ALA A 84 -1.93 5.15 -3.11
C ALA A 84 -1.16 5.97 -4.15
N ALA A 85 -1.85 6.68 -5.05
CA ALA A 85 -1.24 7.59 -6.01
C ALA A 85 -0.38 8.64 -5.30
N LYS A 86 -0.95 9.37 -4.32
CA LYS A 86 -0.20 10.35 -3.52
C LYS A 86 1.04 9.77 -2.84
N LEU A 87 0.98 8.51 -2.39
CA LEU A 87 2.11 7.81 -1.78
C LEU A 87 3.17 7.44 -2.82
N VAL A 88 2.76 6.98 -4.01
CA VAL A 88 3.68 6.69 -5.13
C VAL A 88 4.32 7.97 -5.65
N ASP A 89 3.57 9.07 -5.79
CA ASP A 89 4.10 10.39 -6.13
C ASP A 89 5.04 10.95 -5.06
N SER A 90 4.88 10.55 -3.79
CA SER A 90 5.77 10.97 -2.70
C SER A 90 7.02 10.08 -2.57
N ASN A 91 6.89 8.79 -2.89
CA ASN A 91 8.00 7.82 -2.86
C ASN A 91 8.81 7.82 -4.16
N SER A 92 8.18 8.23 -5.26
CA SER A 92 8.87 8.76 -6.43
C SER A 92 9.26 10.18 -6.07
N ALA A 93 10.30 10.33 -5.27
CA ALA A 93 10.96 11.62 -5.11
C ALA A 93 11.00 12.27 -6.50
N PRO A 94 10.55 13.53 -6.67
CA PRO A 94 10.71 14.19 -7.95
C PRO A 94 12.17 14.00 -8.32
N LEU A 95 12.42 13.44 -9.51
CA LEU A 95 13.76 13.28 -10.08
C LEU A 95 14.38 14.67 -10.11
N THR A 96 14.96 15.08 -8.99
CA THR A 96 15.63 16.36 -8.88
C THR A 96 16.93 16.13 -9.60
N SER A 97 17.00 16.66 -10.81
CA SER A 97 18.23 16.88 -11.54
C SER A 97 19.12 17.78 -10.70
N ARG A 98 19.83 17.24 -9.69
CA ARG A 98 20.63 18.07 -8.78
C ARG A 98 21.68 17.28 -7.98
N ASN A 99 22.66 16.72 -8.69
CA ASN A 99 24.08 16.93 -8.37
C ASN A 99 24.99 16.26 -9.43
N TYR A 100 25.19 16.92 -10.57
CA TYR A 100 26.47 16.78 -11.26
C TYR A 100 27.40 17.78 -10.57
N ALA A 101 28.23 17.29 -9.66
CA ALA A 101 29.32 18.06 -9.09
C ALA A 101 30.27 18.45 -10.23
N SER A 102 30.06 19.62 -10.82
CA SER A 102 31.08 20.32 -11.59
C SER A 102 32.15 20.78 -10.59
N GLY A 103 33.09 19.88 -10.29
CA GLY A 103 34.31 20.18 -9.56
C GLY A 103 35.30 20.90 -10.47
N GLY A 104 34.97 22.12 -10.86
CA GLY A 104 35.96 23.07 -11.38
C GLY A 104 36.54 23.86 -10.20
N SER A 105 37.79 23.60 -9.83
CA SER A 105 38.66 24.62 -9.21
C SER A 105 40.14 24.18 -9.27
N ASN A 106 40.83 24.81 -10.20
CA ASN A 106 42.20 25.31 -10.15
C ASN A 106 42.91 25.31 -8.76
N GLN A 107 44.09 24.66 -8.71
CA GLN A 107 45.31 24.94 -7.91
C GLN A 107 46.25 23.73 -8.17
N THR A 108 47.51 23.85 -8.59
CA THR A 108 48.60 24.79 -8.27
C THR A 108 49.51 25.01 -9.48
#